data_AF-A0A9Q5D684-F1
#
_entry.id   AF-A0A9Q5D684-F1
#
_cell.length_a   1.000
_cell.length_b   1.000
_cell.length_c   1.000
_cell.angle_alpha   90.00
_cell.angle_beta   90.00
_cell.angle_gamma   90.00
#
_symmetry.space_group_name_H-M   'P 1'
#
loop_
_entity.id
_entity.type
_entity.pdbx_description
1 polymer ?
#
loop_
_entity_poly.entity_id
_entity_poly.type
_entity_poly.pdbx_seq_one_letter_code
_entity_poly.pdbx_strand_id
1 'polypeptide(L)'
;MRKITLSLILILAGLYACKKETDPVFDKSPDERINDTLHHYQQLLVQAPYGWKALIYPAGVPGSVFSFYLQFNASNRVQMFSDIDAASTGTVKESSWRLKALQQPSLLFDTYSYIHVLCDPDAGENGGEYGQGLGSDFEFAINGMHGDTLVLTGRFHRSKAVLIKATQQDKDDYYQHRINRGIDSISRFLTYFKKLVTATASYDVEVNKNLHQIKLRWTANGKVRSVVTGYHYTASGVALSPAFKDTARNVIISSIENIRWAGSSITCEINKAAAAITESVRPEVLDISAPERWYRTAQDNKSYWQAADGFHVNGVDDAFHIRSIPSLAGMVYWPGDESSADVLGFAITPAQGGQPDIEFGVLYYPPTFTDDGRVVFNEYRVFGTPPVAAPVNDTRALMKGKSGFYIVRTSEKTYDMVSASDGKSWITWVF
;
A
#
# COMPACT_ATOMS: atom_id res chain seq x y z
N MET A 1 53.21 63.90 38.46
CA MET A 1 52.10 64.37 37.61
C MET A 1 51.86 63.48 36.36
N ARG A 2 52.89 62.97 35.66
CA ARG A 2 52.74 62.11 34.45
C ARG A 2 52.01 60.76 34.63
N LYS A 3 52.00 60.14 35.82
CA LYS A 3 51.35 58.82 36.03
C LYS A 3 49.82 58.90 36.20
N ILE A 4 49.30 60.03 36.71
CA ILE A 4 47.85 60.22 36.90
C ILE A 4 47.17 60.59 35.57
N THR A 5 47.87 61.35 34.71
CA THR A 5 47.38 61.70 33.37
C THR A 5 47.28 60.48 32.45
N LEU A 6 48.22 59.52 32.57
CA LEU A 6 48.18 58.28 31.78
C LEU A 6 47.00 57.38 32.19
N SER A 7 46.73 57.26 33.49
CA SER A 7 45.59 56.49 34.01
C SER A 7 44.24 57.11 33.62
N LEU A 8 44.14 58.44 33.59
CA LEU A 8 42.93 59.14 33.17
C LEU A 8 42.64 58.96 31.67
N ILE A 9 43.69 58.99 30.83
CA ILE A 9 43.58 58.75 29.38
C ILE A 9 43.18 57.29 29.09
N LEU A 10 43.70 56.32 29.86
CA LEU A 10 43.35 54.91 29.70
C LEU A 10 41.89 54.61 30.11
N ILE A 11 41.39 55.29 31.15
CA ILE A 11 39.99 55.20 31.59
C ILE A 11 39.04 55.89 30.59
N LEU A 12 39.41 57.05 30.04
CA LEU A 12 38.63 57.71 28.98
C LEU A 12 38.64 56.91 27.66
N ALA A 13 39.74 56.22 27.32
CA ALA A 13 39.80 55.34 26.16
C ALA A 13 38.92 54.09 26.31
N GLY A 14 38.80 53.55 27.53
CA GLY A 14 37.89 52.43 27.84
C GLY A 14 36.41 52.79 27.70
N LEU A 15 36.03 54.05 27.93
CA LEU A 15 34.65 54.53 27.78
C LEU A 15 34.25 54.76 26.31
N TYR A 16 35.21 55.01 25.41
CA TYR A 16 34.97 55.14 23.96
C TYR A 16 35.01 53.79 23.20
N ALA A 17 35.64 52.76 23.76
CA ALA A 17 35.72 51.43 23.15
C ALA A 17 34.42 50.60 23.25
N CYS A 18 33.41 51.09 24.00
CA CYS A 18 32.10 50.44 24.18
C CYS A 18 30.99 51.09 23.34
N LYS A 19 31.29 51.75 22.23
CA LYS A 19 30.28 51.99 21.20
C LYS A 19 30.10 50.71 20.38
N LYS A 20 29.23 49.82 20.85
CA LYS A 20 28.75 48.68 20.09
C LYS A 20 27.72 49.21 19.08
N GLU A 21 28.18 49.89 18.03
CA GLU A 21 27.33 50.10 16.85
C GLU A 21 27.25 48.76 16.13
N THR A 22 26.28 47.95 16.57
CA THR A 22 25.84 46.79 15.79
C THR A 22 24.93 47.34 14.71
N ASP A 23 25.47 47.61 13.54
CA ASP A 23 24.63 47.67 12.35
C ASP A 23 23.88 46.33 12.27
N PRO A 24 22.55 46.33 12.34
CA PRO A 24 21.81 45.09 12.26
C PRO A 24 22.05 44.49 10.87
N VAL A 25 22.48 43.21 10.83
CA VAL A 25 22.73 42.46 9.59
C VAL A 25 21.47 42.37 8.70
N PHE A 26 20.28 42.63 9.27
CA PHE A 26 19.00 42.67 8.58
C PHE A 26 18.21 43.91 9.01
N ASP A 27 17.50 44.53 8.06
CA ASP A 27 16.68 45.72 8.29
C ASP A 27 15.45 45.48 9.19
N LYS A 28 15.09 44.20 9.42
CA LYS A 28 13.95 43.77 10.23
C LYS A 28 14.41 42.86 11.37
N SER A 29 13.72 42.95 12.50
CA SER A 29 13.90 42.04 13.62
C SER A 29 13.54 40.59 13.23
N PRO A 30 14.09 39.58 13.92
CA PRO A 30 13.68 38.18 13.73
C PRO A 30 12.17 37.97 13.83
N ASP A 31 11.50 38.65 14.77
CA ASP A 31 10.06 38.55 15.01
C ASP A 31 9.24 39.16 13.86
N GLU A 32 9.66 40.29 13.31
CA GLU A 32 9.00 40.88 12.13
C GLU A 32 9.15 39.97 10.91
N ARG A 33 10.35 39.42 10.69
CA ARG A 33 10.62 38.53 9.56
C ARG A 33 9.80 37.25 9.60
N ILE A 34 9.64 36.65 10.79
CA ILE A 34 8.84 35.43 10.93
C ILE A 34 7.35 35.73 10.74
N ASN A 35 6.85 36.85 11.26
CA ASN A 35 5.46 37.27 11.06
C ASN A 35 5.17 37.58 9.59
N ASP A 36 6.08 38.26 8.88
CA ASP A 36 5.97 38.48 7.43
C ASP A 36 5.91 37.16 6.67
N THR A 37 6.73 36.19 7.07
CA THR A 37 6.76 34.86 6.45
C THR A 37 5.45 34.10 6.66
N LEU A 38 4.92 34.11 7.89
CA LEU A 38 3.63 33.47 8.19
C LEU A 38 2.48 34.17 7.44
N HIS A 39 2.48 35.50 7.41
CA HIS A 39 1.48 36.27 6.67
C HIS A 39 1.53 35.99 5.16
N HIS A 40 2.74 35.90 4.58
CA HIS A 40 2.93 35.53 3.18
C HIS A 40 2.30 34.16 2.87
N TYR A 41 2.59 33.14 3.68
CA TYR A 41 2.01 31.81 3.48
C TYR A 41 0.50 31.78 3.72
N GLN A 42 -0.02 32.58 4.66
CA GLN A 42 -1.46 32.71 4.87
C GLN A 42 -2.15 33.28 3.65
N GLN A 43 -1.61 34.36 3.07
CA GLN A 43 -2.13 34.93 1.83
C GLN A 43 -2.06 33.93 0.69
N LEU A 44 -0.92 33.26 0.52
CA LEU A 44 -0.72 32.25 -0.52
C LEU A 44 -1.78 31.14 -0.46
N LEU A 45 -2.03 30.58 0.72
CA LEU A 45 -3.00 29.49 0.90
C LEU A 45 -4.44 29.94 0.59
N VAL A 46 -4.84 31.12 1.07
CA VAL A 46 -6.22 31.64 0.98
C VAL A 46 -6.53 32.27 -0.38
N GLN A 47 -5.54 32.85 -1.06
CA GLN A 47 -5.75 33.52 -2.35
C GLN A 47 -5.75 32.59 -3.56
N ALA A 48 -5.54 31.28 -3.37
CA ALA A 48 -5.69 30.30 -4.45
C ALA A 48 -7.18 30.16 -4.83
N PRO A 49 -7.63 30.71 -5.97
CA PRO A 49 -9.06 30.89 -6.26
C PRO A 49 -9.83 29.57 -6.42
N TYR A 50 -9.11 28.52 -6.78
CA TYR A 50 -9.67 27.17 -6.97
C TYR A 50 -9.17 26.19 -5.91
N GLY A 51 -8.43 26.64 -4.89
CA GLY A 51 -7.86 25.80 -3.85
C GLY A 51 -6.57 25.10 -4.28
N TRP A 52 -6.31 23.95 -3.66
CA TRP A 52 -5.08 23.18 -3.81
C TRP A 52 -5.38 21.69 -3.99
N LYS A 53 -4.62 21.02 -4.86
CA LYS A 53 -4.47 19.57 -4.83
C LYS A 53 -3.29 19.24 -3.94
N ALA A 54 -3.51 18.52 -2.84
CA ALA A 54 -2.44 18.00 -2.04
C ALA A 54 -2.15 16.54 -2.40
N LEU A 55 -0.87 16.18 -2.46
CA LEU A 55 -0.42 14.79 -2.48
C LEU A 55 0.39 14.54 -1.23
N ILE A 56 -0.01 13.55 -0.43
CA ILE A 56 0.67 13.15 0.80
C ILE A 56 1.24 11.75 0.60
N TYR A 57 2.52 11.58 0.95
CA TYR A 57 3.29 10.35 0.84
C TYR A 57 3.67 9.90 2.25
N PRO A 58 2.88 9.03 2.89
CA PRO A 58 3.17 8.55 4.24
C PRO A 58 4.51 7.82 4.28
N ALA A 59 5.29 8.06 5.33
CA ALA A 59 6.63 7.47 5.47
C ALA A 59 6.57 6.01 5.94
N GLY A 60 5.50 5.61 6.66
CA GLY A 60 5.31 4.26 7.18
C GLY A 60 4.96 3.23 6.10
N VAL A 61 4.39 3.68 4.98
CA VAL A 61 4.08 2.84 3.80
C VAL A 61 4.72 3.40 2.54
N PRO A 62 6.05 3.21 2.36
CA PRO A 62 6.75 3.69 1.17
C PRO A 62 6.11 3.18 -0.12
N GLY A 63 5.98 4.07 -1.11
CA GLY A 63 5.32 3.77 -2.37
C GLY A 63 3.81 4.00 -2.36
N SER A 64 3.23 4.51 -1.27
CA SER A 64 1.85 4.99 -1.23
C SER A 64 1.75 6.50 -1.47
N VAL A 65 0.63 6.95 -2.03
CA VAL A 65 0.28 8.36 -2.19
C VAL A 65 -1.23 8.54 -2.07
N PHE A 66 -1.65 9.58 -1.37
CA PHE A 66 -3.05 9.94 -1.21
C PHE A 66 -3.26 11.37 -1.68
N SER A 67 -4.35 11.61 -2.39
CA SER A 67 -4.72 12.94 -2.89
C SER A 67 -5.83 13.57 -2.08
N PHE A 68 -5.76 14.90 -2.00
CA PHE A 68 -6.74 15.72 -1.34
C PHE A 68 -7.01 16.94 -2.20
N TYR A 69 -8.25 17.41 -2.16
CA TYR A 69 -8.58 18.78 -2.52
C TYR A 69 -8.69 19.61 -1.26
N LEU A 70 -8.06 20.79 -1.21
CA LEU A 70 -8.06 21.69 -0.05
C LEU A 70 -8.47 23.10 -0.47
N GLN A 71 -9.53 23.63 0.13
CA GLN A 71 -9.93 25.03 -0.01
C GLN A 71 -9.80 25.74 1.34
N PHE A 72 -8.73 26.52 1.48
CA PHE A 72 -8.51 27.37 2.66
C PHE A 72 -9.34 28.65 2.57
N ASN A 73 -9.76 29.18 3.72
CA ASN A 73 -10.42 30.47 3.82
C ASN A 73 -9.78 31.39 4.88
N ALA A 74 -10.18 32.66 4.86
CA ALA A 74 -9.66 33.70 5.76
C ALA A 74 -10.07 33.52 7.23
N SER A 75 -11.02 32.63 7.52
CA SER A 75 -11.49 32.31 8.88
C SER A 75 -10.78 31.10 9.48
N ASN A 76 -9.59 30.76 8.98
CA ASN A 76 -8.78 29.61 9.43
C ASN A 76 -9.52 28.28 9.32
N ARG A 77 -10.44 28.14 8.37
CA ARG A 77 -11.07 26.87 8.00
C ARG A 77 -10.54 26.38 6.67
N VAL A 78 -10.53 25.05 6.54
CA VAL A 78 -10.18 24.36 5.30
C VAL A 78 -11.21 23.28 5.04
N GLN A 79 -11.82 23.34 3.86
CA GLN A 79 -12.70 22.29 3.35
C GLN A 79 -11.88 21.33 2.51
N MET A 80 -12.18 20.04 2.62
CA MET A 80 -11.44 19.02 1.91
C MET A 80 -12.28 17.85 1.41
N PHE A 81 -11.84 17.31 0.29
CA PHE A 81 -12.16 15.95 -0.19
C PHE A 81 -10.86 15.13 -0.14
N SER A 82 -10.99 13.80 -0.14
CA SER A 82 -9.85 12.89 -0.25
C SER A 82 -10.19 11.68 -1.09
N ASP A 83 -9.18 11.05 -1.65
CA ASP A 83 -9.33 9.81 -2.41
C ASP A 83 -9.12 8.53 -1.58
N ILE A 84 -8.87 8.64 -0.27
CA ILE A 84 -8.69 7.51 0.67
C ILE A 84 -9.77 6.43 0.46
N ASP A 85 -11.03 6.84 0.32
CA ASP A 85 -12.16 5.95 0.11
C ASP A 85 -13.26 6.63 -0.71
N ALA A 86 -14.25 5.84 -1.15
CA ALA A 86 -15.32 6.33 -2.01
C ALA A 86 -16.18 7.41 -1.34
N ALA A 87 -16.36 7.34 -0.02
CA ALA A 87 -17.15 8.32 0.74
C ALA A 87 -16.40 9.66 0.89
N SER A 88 -15.09 9.63 1.16
CA SER A 88 -14.24 10.83 1.25
C SER A 88 -14.04 11.54 -0.09
N THR A 89 -14.25 10.83 -1.20
CA THR A 89 -14.28 11.42 -2.55
C THR A 89 -15.56 12.22 -2.81
N GLY A 90 -16.68 11.80 -2.20
CA GLY A 90 -18.00 12.39 -2.38
C GLY A 90 -18.43 13.39 -1.31
N THR A 91 -17.74 13.40 -0.16
CA THR A 91 -18.19 14.15 1.02
C THR A 91 -17.16 15.18 1.42
N VAL A 92 -17.59 16.43 1.58
CA VAL A 92 -16.71 17.48 2.10
C VAL A 92 -16.55 17.31 3.61
N LYS A 93 -15.31 17.41 4.10
CA LYS A 93 -14.99 17.50 5.52
C LYS A 93 -14.29 18.82 5.80
N GLU A 94 -14.55 19.43 6.94
CA GLU A 94 -13.96 20.70 7.33
C GLU A 94 -12.99 20.51 8.50
N SER A 95 -11.86 21.23 8.47
CA SER A 95 -10.90 21.31 9.58
C SER A 95 -10.60 22.77 9.90
N SER A 96 -10.07 23.02 11.09
CA SER A 96 -9.34 24.26 11.38
C SER A 96 -7.88 24.10 11.01
N TRP A 97 -7.27 25.15 10.49
CA TRP A 97 -5.84 25.17 10.17
C TRP A 97 -5.17 26.40 10.75
N ARG A 98 -3.86 26.32 10.95
CA ARG A 98 -3.05 27.47 11.39
C ARG A 98 -1.63 27.36 10.87
N LEU A 99 -0.98 28.52 10.81
CA LEU A 99 0.46 28.62 10.59
C LEU A 99 1.15 28.91 11.92
N LYS A 100 2.22 28.19 12.23
CA LYS A 100 3.06 28.42 13.40
C LYS A 100 4.52 28.53 13.03
N ALA A 101 5.21 29.45 13.70
CA ALA A 101 6.65 29.47 13.77
C ALA A 101 7.12 28.45 14.83
N LEU A 102 7.44 27.24 14.38
CA LEU A 102 8.12 26.25 15.22
C LEU A 102 9.63 26.36 14.93
N GLN A 103 10.33 25.25 14.69
CA GLN A 103 11.70 25.33 14.15
C GLN A 103 11.75 25.97 12.74
N GLN A 104 10.65 25.87 11.99
CA GLN A 104 10.42 26.55 10.72
C GLN A 104 8.91 26.81 10.57
N PRO A 105 8.48 27.73 9.67
CA PRO A 105 7.06 27.95 9.37
C PRO A 105 6.37 26.62 9.06
N SER A 106 5.29 26.32 9.77
CA SER A 106 4.60 25.03 9.70
C SER A 106 3.10 25.23 9.54
N LEU A 107 2.49 24.46 8.64
CA LEU A 107 1.04 24.33 8.44
C LEU A 107 0.52 23.18 9.30
N LEU A 108 -0.45 23.47 10.16
CA LEU A 108 -1.06 22.50 11.06
C LEU A 108 -2.56 22.38 10.76
N PHE A 109 -3.07 21.15 10.82
CA PHE A 109 -4.51 20.86 10.84
C PHE A 109 -4.89 20.46 12.25
N ASP A 110 -5.77 21.22 12.91
CA ASP A 110 -6.02 21.05 14.36
C ASP A 110 -7.29 20.24 14.66
N THR A 111 -8.25 20.18 13.74
CA THR A 111 -9.50 19.41 13.92
C THR A 111 -9.48 18.16 13.05
N TYR A 112 -9.88 17.02 13.61
CA TYR A 112 -9.87 15.72 12.92
C TYR A 112 -10.58 15.78 11.56
N SER A 113 -9.89 15.33 10.51
CA SER A 113 -10.25 15.47 9.11
C SER A 113 -9.64 14.34 8.27
N TYR A 114 -9.81 14.33 6.95
CA TYR A 114 -9.25 13.25 6.12
C TYR A 114 -7.71 13.16 6.18
N ILE A 115 -7.02 14.26 6.43
CA ILE A 115 -5.55 14.24 6.63
C ILE A 115 -5.18 13.41 7.87
N HIS A 116 -6.02 13.43 8.91
CA HIS A 116 -5.77 12.70 10.15
C HIS A 116 -6.04 11.19 10.01
N VAL A 117 -6.88 10.78 9.05
CA VAL A 117 -7.17 9.36 8.80
C VAL A 117 -5.88 8.61 8.46
N LEU A 118 -4.93 9.23 7.75
CA LEU A 118 -3.62 8.62 7.46
C LEU A 118 -2.75 8.39 8.70
N CYS A 119 -3.08 9.03 9.82
CA CYS A 119 -2.41 8.90 11.11
C CYS A 119 -3.23 8.12 12.13
N ASP A 120 -4.40 7.61 11.75
CA ASP A 120 -5.33 6.96 12.67
C ASP A 120 -4.72 5.66 13.22
N PRO A 121 -4.69 5.47 14.56
CA PRO A 121 -4.14 4.26 15.15
C PRO A 121 -5.02 3.02 14.91
N ASP A 122 -6.28 3.17 14.50
CA ASP A 122 -7.10 2.03 14.10
C ASP A 122 -6.82 1.65 12.64
N ALA A 123 -6.23 0.48 12.43
CA ALA A 123 -5.97 -0.05 11.09
C ALA A 123 -7.25 -0.28 10.28
N GLY A 124 -8.42 -0.39 10.92
CA GLY A 124 -9.73 -0.46 10.26
C GLY A 124 -10.09 0.80 9.48
N GLU A 125 -9.53 1.96 9.87
CA GLU A 125 -9.85 3.25 9.25
C GLU A 125 -9.00 3.53 7.99
N ASN A 126 -7.78 2.99 7.91
CA ASN A 126 -6.80 3.35 6.86
C ASN A 126 -6.01 2.17 6.27
N GLY A 127 -6.17 0.95 6.79
CA GLY A 127 -5.43 -0.23 6.37
C GLY A 127 -3.95 -0.27 6.77
N GLY A 128 -3.54 0.57 7.73
CA GLY A 128 -2.19 0.65 8.29
C GLY A 128 -1.93 -0.34 9.41
N GLU A 129 -0.88 -0.08 10.20
CA GLU A 129 -0.57 -0.90 11.38
C GLU A 129 -1.29 -0.36 12.61
N TYR A 130 -1.92 -1.26 13.39
CA TYR A 130 -2.59 -0.90 14.64
C TYR A 130 -1.63 -0.16 15.59
N GLY A 131 -2.06 1.01 16.07
CA GLY A 131 -1.28 1.88 16.94
C GLY A 131 -0.29 2.81 16.22
N GLN A 132 -0.08 2.66 14.90
CA GLN A 132 0.88 3.47 14.13
C GLN A 132 0.25 4.24 12.95
N GLY A 133 -0.85 3.73 12.39
CA GLY A 133 -1.44 4.26 11.17
C GLY A 133 -0.54 4.04 9.94
N LEU A 134 -0.54 4.99 8.99
CA LEU A 134 0.27 4.90 7.77
C LEU A 134 1.63 5.63 7.88
N GLY A 135 1.95 6.21 9.05
CA GLY A 135 3.15 7.03 9.23
C GLY A 135 3.10 8.34 8.42
N SER A 136 1.91 8.96 8.34
CA SER A 136 1.71 10.31 7.80
C SER A 136 1.81 11.36 8.91
N ASP A 137 1.71 12.63 8.54
CA ASP A 137 1.64 13.75 9.47
C ASP A 137 0.37 14.59 9.22
N PHE A 138 -0.05 15.35 10.22
CA PHE A 138 -1.03 16.45 10.11
C PHE A 138 -0.43 17.81 10.51
N GLU A 139 0.86 17.81 10.82
CA GLU A 139 1.67 19.01 11.00
C GLU A 139 2.85 18.98 10.03
N PHE A 140 2.91 19.98 9.17
CA PHE A 140 3.84 20.01 8.05
C PHE A 140 4.70 21.25 8.09
N ALA A 141 6.01 21.04 8.13
CA ALA A 141 7.00 22.07 7.95
C ALA A 141 7.01 22.53 6.49
N ILE A 142 6.97 23.85 6.24
CA ILE A 142 7.00 24.42 4.89
C ILE A 142 8.45 24.55 4.43
N ASN A 143 8.76 23.95 3.29
CA ASN A 143 10.11 23.97 2.70
C ASN A 143 10.25 24.99 1.57
N GLY A 144 9.16 25.65 1.19
CA GLY A 144 9.14 26.72 0.20
C GLY A 144 8.23 26.44 -0.99
N MET A 145 8.19 27.43 -1.89
CA MET A 145 7.36 27.44 -3.09
C MET A 145 8.21 27.20 -4.33
N HIS A 146 7.82 26.26 -5.18
CA HIS A 146 8.47 25.95 -6.46
C HIS A 146 7.43 26.03 -7.58
N GLY A 147 7.42 27.14 -8.32
CA GLY A 147 6.37 27.42 -9.30
C GLY A 147 5.00 27.47 -8.63
N ASP A 148 4.10 26.56 -9.01
CA ASP A 148 2.76 26.40 -8.43
C ASP A 148 2.65 25.30 -7.36
N THR A 149 3.79 24.75 -6.91
CA THR A 149 3.85 23.74 -5.85
C THR A 149 4.48 24.25 -4.55
N LEU A 150 3.73 24.21 -3.45
CA LEU A 150 4.23 24.39 -2.09
C LEU A 150 4.74 23.04 -1.57
N VAL A 151 6.01 22.96 -1.19
CA VAL A 151 6.64 21.72 -0.74
C VAL A 151 6.67 21.65 0.77
N LEU A 152 6.26 20.51 1.30
CA LEU A 152 6.05 20.28 2.73
C LEU A 152 6.82 19.04 3.21
N THR A 153 7.14 19.01 4.50
CA THR A 153 7.65 17.81 5.18
C THR A 153 7.02 17.67 6.54
N GLY A 154 6.47 16.50 6.81
CA GLY A 154 5.89 16.14 8.10
C GLY A 154 6.86 16.35 9.25
N ARG A 155 6.36 16.85 10.37
CA ARG A 155 7.19 17.22 11.51
C ARG A 155 7.60 16.03 12.38
N PHE A 156 6.83 14.96 12.38
CA PHE A 156 7.05 13.77 13.20
C PHE A 156 7.58 12.61 12.34
N HIS A 157 6.80 12.12 11.35
CA HIS A 157 7.20 10.98 10.52
C HIS A 157 8.05 11.36 9.31
N ARG A 158 8.27 12.67 9.08
CA ARG A 158 8.97 13.17 7.88
C ARG A 158 8.29 12.75 6.58
N SER A 159 6.97 12.50 6.62
CA SER A 159 6.17 12.24 5.43
C SER A 159 6.33 13.39 4.42
N LYS A 160 6.37 13.07 3.14
CA LYS A 160 6.48 14.11 2.10
C LYS A 160 5.08 14.56 1.74
N ALA A 161 4.90 15.86 1.54
CA ALA A 161 3.66 16.38 1.00
C ALA A 161 3.93 17.54 0.04
N VAL A 162 3.03 17.71 -0.91
CA VAL A 162 3.04 18.86 -1.83
C VAL A 162 1.62 19.39 -1.96
N LEU A 163 1.48 20.72 -2.00
CA LEU A 163 0.24 21.41 -2.35
C LEU A 163 0.45 22.08 -3.70
N ILE A 164 -0.28 21.65 -4.71
CA ILE A 164 -0.24 22.17 -6.07
C ILE A 164 -1.47 23.05 -6.27
N LYS A 165 -1.33 24.28 -6.77
CA LYS A 165 -2.50 25.14 -7.04
C LYS A 165 -3.48 24.40 -7.94
N ALA A 166 -4.72 24.30 -7.50
CA ALA A 166 -5.77 23.68 -8.29
C ALA A 166 -6.21 24.60 -9.43
N THR A 167 -6.67 23.98 -10.52
CA THR A 167 -7.37 24.67 -11.61
C THR A 167 -8.87 24.73 -11.33
N GLN A 168 -9.60 25.55 -12.09
CA GLN A 168 -11.08 25.54 -12.04
C GLN A 168 -11.64 24.15 -12.32
N GLN A 169 -11.06 23.44 -13.31
CA GLN A 169 -11.46 22.08 -13.64
C GLN A 169 -11.24 21.11 -12.47
N ASP A 170 -10.10 21.19 -11.78
CA ASP A 170 -9.85 20.35 -10.60
C ASP A 170 -10.93 20.58 -9.53
N LYS A 171 -11.24 21.85 -9.21
CA LYS A 171 -12.31 22.19 -8.27
C LYS A 171 -13.64 21.58 -8.71
N ASP A 172 -14.01 21.77 -9.97
CA ASP A 172 -15.28 21.24 -10.50
C ASP A 172 -15.30 19.71 -10.47
N ASP A 173 -14.19 19.03 -10.74
CA ASP A 173 -14.09 17.57 -10.67
C ASP A 173 -14.39 17.05 -9.26
N TYR A 174 -13.84 17.68 -8.21
CA TYR A 174 -14.12 17.30 -6.83
C TYR A 174 -15.55 17.61 -6.40
N TYR A 175 -16.04 18.84 -6.65
CA TYR A 175 -17.38 19.25 -6.23
C TYR A 175 -18.52 18.60 -7.02
N GLN A 176 -18.25 18.10 -8.23
CA GLN A 176 -19.20 17.33 -9.04
C GLN A 176 -18.97 15.82 -8.94
N HIS A 177 -18.07 15.38 -8.04
CA HIS A 177 -17.75 13.96 -7.80
C HIS A 177 -17.31 13.19 -9.05
N ARG A 178 -16.59 13.86 -9.95
CA ARG A 178 -16.10 13.29 -11.22
C ARG A 178 -14.78 12.55 -11.07
N ILE A 179 -14.50 11.96 -9.91
CA ILE A 179 -13.29 11.18 -9.68
C ILE A 179 -13.55 9.72 -10.10
N ASN A 180 -12.72 9.20 -11.01
CA ASN A 180 -12.89 7.86 -11.55
C ASN A 180 -12.26 6.81 -10.63
N ARG A 181 -13.10 6.07 -9.89
CA ARG A 181 -12.69 4.92 -9.07
C ARG A 181 -12.80 3.57 -9.77
N GLY A 182 -12.79 3.54 -11.10
CA GLY A 182 -12.98 2.32 -11.89
C GLY A 182 -11.95 1.22 -11.60
N ILE A 183 -10.75 1.59 -11.15
CA ILE A 183 -9.69 0.64 -10.78
C ILE A 183 -10.11 -0.24 -9.59
N ASP A 184 -11.00 0.23 -8.71
CA ASP A 184 -11.50 -0.54 -7.57
C ASP A 184 -12.26 -1.81 -7.99
N SER A 185 -12.73 -1.86 -9.24
CA SER A 185 -13.33 -3.08 -9.81
C SER A 185 -12.34 -4.24 -9.96
N ILE A 186 -11.05 -4.04 -9.68
CA ILE A 186 -10.03 -5.12 -9.63
C ILE A 186 -10.40 -6.23 -8.64
N SER A 187 -11.16 -5.91 -7.59
CA SER A 187 -11.65 -6.89 -6.61
C SER A 187 -12.78 -7.78 -7.14
N ARG A 188 -13.33 -7.48 -8.33
CA ARG A 188 -14.40 -8.27 -8.97
C ARG A 188 -13.86 -9.45 -9.79
N PHE A 189 -12.57 -9.44 -10.10
CA PHE A 189 -11.91 -10.55 -10.76
C PHE A 189 -11.80 -11.75 -9.81
N LEU A 190 -12.17 -12.92 -10.30
CA LEU A 190 -12.15 -14.18 -9.56
C LEU A 190 -10.80 -14.88 -9.66
N THR A 191 -10.02 -14.63 -10.72
CA THR A 191 -8.68 -15.21 -10.80
C THR A 191 -7.69 -14.50 -9.88
N TYR A 192 -6.79 -15.29 -9.29
CA TYR A 192 -5.68 -14.80 -8.48
C TYR A 192 -4.74 -13.91 -9.31
N PHE A 193 -4.33 -14.39 -10.49
CA PHE A 193 -3.48 -13.60 -11.38
C PHE A 193 -4.32 -12.67 -12.25
N LYS A 194 -3.86 -11.43 -12.39
CA LYS A 194 -4.39 -10.46 -13.36
C LYS A 194 -3.24 -9.91 -14.18
N LYS A 195 -3.50 -9.54 -15.43
CA LYS A 195 -2.51 -8.94 -16.32
C LYS A 195 -2.97 -7.59 -16.81
N LEU A 196 -2.09 -6.59 -16.72
CA LEU A 196 -2.21 -5.36 -17.49
C LEU A 196 -1.62 -5.59 -18.88
N VAL A 197 -2.48 -5.58 -19.89
CA VAL A 197 -2.13 -5.79 -21.29
C VAL A 197 -2.20 -4.45 -22.03
N THR A 198 -1.09 -4.09 -22.67
CA THR A 198 -0.99 -2.95 -23.60
C THR A 198 -0.73 -3.47 -25.01
N ALA A 199 -0.70 -2.56 -26.00
CA ALA A 199 -0.36 -2.94 -27.37
C ALA A 199 1.05 -3.55 -27.52
N THR A 200 1.99 -3.25 -26.61
CA THR A 200 3.41 -3.62 -26.74
C THR A 200 3.95 -4.48 -25.60
N ALA A 201 3.19 -4.65 -24.50
CA ALA A 201 3.66 -5.34 -23.32
C ALA A 201 2.51 -5.93 -22.49
N SER A 202 2.87 -6.88 -21.64
CA SER A 202 2.00 -7.48 -20.63
C SER A 202 2.74 -7.52 -19.29
N TYR A 203 2.05 -7.20 -18.21
CA TYR A 203 2.57 -7.16 -16.85
C TYR A 203 1.61 -7.90 -15.93
N ASP A 204 2.12 -8.75 -15.02
CA ASP A 204 1.30 -9.17 -13.88
C ASP A 204 1.00 -7.93 -13.04
N VAL A 205 -0.27 -7.75 -12.66
CA VAL A 205 -0.73 -6.57 -11.92
C VAL A 205 -1.45 -6.99 -10.63
N GLU A 206 -1.00 -6.41 -9.53
CA GLU A 206 -1.69 -6.46 -8.23
C GLU A 206 -2.00 -5.02 -7.81
N VAL A 207 -3.23 -4.76 -7.35
CA VAL A 207 -3.66 -3.44 -6.90
C VAL A 207 -4.06 -3.53 -5.44
N ASN A 208 -3.37 -2.77 -4.59
CA ASN A 208 -3.77 -2.56 -3.21
C ASN A 208 -4.52 -1.22 -3.13
N LYS A 209 -5.84 -1.29 -3.03
CA LYS A 209 -6.70 -0.10 -2.95
C LYS A 209 -6.64 0.63 -1.61
N ASN A 210 -6.28 -0.05 -0.52
CA ASN A 210 -6.20 0.58 0.80
C ASN A 210 -4.92 1.40 0.91
N LEU A 211 -3.81 0.85 0.41
CA LEU A 211 -2.50 1.52 0.42
C LEU A 211 -2.26 2.38 -0.83
N HIS A 212 -3.17 2.40 -1.80
CA HIS A 212 -3.01 3.15 -3.04
C HIS A 212 -1.75 2.75 -3.82
N GLN A 213 -1.54 1.43 -3.97
CA GLN A 213 -0.36 0.88 -4.65
C GLN A 213 -0.76 -0.01 -5.83
N ILE A 214 0.04 0.07 -6.90
CA ILE A 214 0.03 -0.89 -7.99
C ILE A 214 1.40 -1.57 -8.01
N LYS A 215 1.39 -2.90 -7.95
CA LYS A 215 2.57 -3.73 -8.16
C LYS A 215 2.51 -4.33 -9.56
N LEU A 216 3.58 -4.10 -10.31
CA LEU A 216 3.75 -4.64 -11.66
C LEU A 216 4.94 -5.59 -11.68
N ARG A 217 4.78 -6.77 -12.27
CA ARG A 217 5.87 -7.73 -12.51
C ARG A 217 5.94 -8.11 -13.98
N TRP A 218 7.16 -8.29 -14.47
CA TRP A 218 7.43 -8.71 -15.84
C TRP A 218 8.79 -9.37 -15.96
N THR A 219 9.03 -10.04 -17.08
CA THR A 219 10.37 -10.51 -17.44
C THR A 219 11.03 -9.51 -18.37
N ALA A 220 12.27 -9.12 -18.09
CA ALA A 220 13.12 -8.33 -18.99
C ALA A 220 14.52 -8.94 -19.05
N ASN A 221 15.00 -9.22 -20.26
CA ASN A 221 16.30 -9.88 -20.51
C ASN A 221 16.46 -11.19 -19.73
N GLY A 222 15.42 -12.03 -19.72
CA GLY A 222 15.40 -13.31 -19.00
C GLY A 222 15.37 -13.20 -17.47
N LYS A 223 15.24 -11.99 -16.90
CA LYS A 223 15.17 -11.76 -15.45
C LYS A 223 13.81 -11.23 -15.05
N VAL A 224 13.31 -11.74 -13.93
CA VAL A 224 12.13 -11.22 -13.25
C VAL A 224 12.39 -9.81 -12.75
N ARG A 225 11.45 -8.90 -13.02
CA ARG A 225 11.39 -7.54 -12.51
C ARG A 225 10.08 -7.33 -11.78
N SER A 226 10.13 -6.53 -10.73
CA SER A 226 8.97 -6.13 -9.93
C SER A 226 9.16 -4.69 -9.51
N VAL A 227 8.06 -3.93 -9.48
CA VAL A 227 8.03 -2.59 -8.91
C VAL A 227 6.68 -2.35 -8.26
N VAL A 228 6.69 -1.66 -7.14
CA VAL A 228 5.50 -1.11 -6.49
C VAL A 228 5.54 0.39 -6.72
N THR A 229 4.45 0.97 -7.20
CA THR A 229 4.30 2.41 -7.33
C THR A 229 2.97 2.88 -6.76
N GLY A 230 2.96 4.09 -6.23
CA GLY A 230 1.76 4.70 -5.68
C GLY A 230 0.87 5.20 -6.78
N TYR A 231 -0.43 5.28 -6.51
CA TYR A 231 -1.36 5.96 -7.39
C TYR A 231 -2.31 6.85 -6.61
N HIS A 232 -2.78 7.91 -7.25
CA HIS A 232 -3.90 8.68 -6.73
C HIS A 232 -4.98 8.76 -7.81
N TYR A 233 -6.23 8.95 -7.38
CA TYR A 233 -7.36 9.01 -8.30
C TYR A 233 -7.36 10.34 -9.06
N THR A 234 -7.90 10.31 -10.28
CA THR A 234 -8.07 11.48 -11.15
C THR A 234 -9.47 11.47 -11.76
N ALA A 235 -9.82 12.50 -12.52
CA ALA A 235 -11.11 12.54 -13.17
C ALA A 235 -11.32 11.43 -14.23
N SER A 236 -10.23 10.92 -14.82
CA SER A 236 -10.29 9.90 -15.88
C SER A 236 -9.85 8.50 -15.42
N GLY A 237 -9.12 8.38 -14.32
CA GLY A 237 -8.67 7.09 -13.80
C GLY A 237 -7.70 7.28 -12.64
N VAL A 238 -6.45 6.86 -12.82
CA VAL A 238 -5.40 7.02 -11.80
C VAL A 238 -4.12 7.58 -12.39
N ALA A 239 -3.38 8.37 -11.61
CA ALA A 239 -2.03 8.82 -11.92
C ALA A 239 -1.02 8.12 -11.02
N LEU A 240 0.10 7.65 -11.59
CA LEU A 240 1.14 6.93 -10.89
C LEU A 240 2.22 7.90 -10.38
N SER A 241 2.55 7.78 -9.10
CA SER A 241 3.60 8.57 -8.47
C SER A 241 4.54 7.65 -7.66
N PRO A 242 5.76 7.38 -8.16
CA PRO A 242 6.31 7.82 -9.46
C PRO A 242 5.70 7.09 -10.67
N ALA A 243 5.93 7.63 -11.87
CA ALA A 243 5.59 6.92 -13.10
C ALA A 243 6.33 5.56 -13.19
N PHE A 244 5.61 4.53 -13.63
CA PHE A 244 6.18 3.23 -13.93
C PHE A 244 7.05 3.31 -15.19
N LYS A 245 8.18 2.57 -15.19
CA LYS A 245 9.14 2.55 -16.31
C LYS A 245 9.64 1.12 -16.56
N ASP A 246 9.36 0.58 -17.74
CA ASP A 246 10.04 -0.59 -18.30
C ASP A 246 10.97 -0.12 -19.41
N THR A 247 12.21 0.19 -19.02
CA THR A 247 13.23 0.73 -19.93
C THR A 247 13.63 -0.24 -21.03
N ALA A 248 13.49 -1.55 -20.80
CA ALA A 248 13.81 -2.56 -21.81
C ALA A 248 12.83 -2.55 -22.98
N ARG A 249 11.56 -2.18 -22.74
CA ARG A 249 10.50 -2.07 -23.76
C ARG A 249 10.15 -0.64 -24.13
N ASN A 250 10.87 0.35 -23.57
CA ASN A 250 10.58 1.78 -23.71
C ASN A 250 9.11 2.13 -23.33
N VAL A 251 8.59 1.49 -22.28
CA VAL A 251 7.24 1.76 -21.76
C VAL A 251 7.35 2.66 -20.54
N ILE A 252 6.62 3.77 -20.56
CA ILE A 252 6.42 4.66 -19.42
C ILE A 252 4.92 4.77 -19.18
N ILE A 253 4.48 4.53 -17.95
CA ILE A 253 3.09 4.70 -17.54
C ILE A 253 3.05 5.72 -16.41
N SER A 254 2.61 6.94 -16.72
CA SER A 254 2.36 7.99 -15.73
C SER A 254 0.91 8.04 -15.27
N SER A 255 -0.02 7.50 -16.07
CA SER A 255 -1.45 7.43 -15.78
C SER A 255 -2.07 6.22 -16.46
N ILE A 256 -3.16 5.73 -15.88
CA ILE A 256 -4.09 4.78 -16.48
C ILE A 256 -5.43 5.51 -16.55
N GLU A 257 -5.88 5.81 -17.75
CA GLU A 257 -7.00 6.72 -18.02
C GLU A 257 -8.21 5.97 -18.57
N ASN A 258 -9.36 6.63 -18.59
CA ASN A 258 -10.62 6.10 -19.12
C ASN A 258 -10.98 4.72 -18.57
N ILE A 259 -10.72 4.52 -17.27
CA ILE A 259 -10.89 3.23 -16.59
C ILE A 259 -12.37 2.92 -16.47
N ARG A 260 -12.78 1.73 -16.96
CA ARG A 260 -14.15 1.24 -16.85
C ARG A 260 -14.18 -0.28 -16.70
N TRP A 261 -15.10 -0.77 -15.88
CA TRP A 261 -15.43 -2.19 -15.83
C TRP A 261 -16.24 -2.59 -17.06
N ALA A 262 -15.79 -3.62 -17.77
CA ALA A 262 -16.41 -4.14 -18.99
C ALA A 262 -16.91 -5.59 -18.81
N GLY A 263 -17.43 -5.93 -17.62
CA GLY A 263 -18.04 -7.23 -17.34
C GLY A 263 -17.06 -8.34 -16.96
N SER A 264 -15.95 -8.48 -17.69
CA SER A 264 -14.91 -9.49 -17.44
C SER A 264 -13.48 -8.94 -17.53
N SER A 265 -13.35 -7.63 -17.68
CA SER A 265 -12.08 -6.91 -17.77
C SER A 265 -12.26 -5.48 -17.30
N ILE A 266 -11.16 -4.83 -16.94
CA ILE A 266 -11.10 -3.37 -16.81
C ILE A 266 -10.49 -2.85 -18.09
N THR A 267 -11.25 -2.15 -18.93
CA THR A 267 -10.68 -1.48 -20.10
C THR A 267 -10.19 -0.09 -19.70
N CYS A 268 -9.09 0.35 -20.27
CA CYS A 268 -8.47 1.64 -19.99
C CYS A 268 -7.62 2.12 -21.17
N GLU A 269 -6.98 3.26 -20.99
CA GLU A 269 -5.99 3.81 -21.91
C GLU A 269 -4.68 4.10 -21.18
N ILE A 270 -3.58 3.80 -21.85
CA ILE A 270 -2.21 4.14 -21.42
C ILE A 270 -1.57 4.89 -22.58
N ASN A 271 -1.09 6.11 -22.34
CA ASN A 271 -0.54 6.97 -23.39
C ASN A 271 -1.49 7.16 -24.59
N LYS A 272 -2.80 7.29 -24.31
CA LYS A 272 -3.89 7.40 -25.31
C LYS A 272 -4.09 6.16 -26.20
N ALA A 273 -3.43 5.05 -25.89
CA ALA A 273 -3.62 3.77 -26.57
C ALA A 273 -4.46 2.84 -25.69
N ALA A 274 -5.31 2.01 -26.32
CA ALA A 274 -6.15 1.05 -25.62
C ALA A 274 -5.30 0.04 -24.84
N ALA A 275 -5.72 -0.23 -23.60
CA ALA A 275 -5.15 -1.22 -22.70
C ALA A 275 -6.29 -1.88 -21.90
N ALA A 276 -5.97 -2.99 -21.22
CA ALA A 276 -6.91 -3.64 -20.33
C ALA A 276 -6.21 -4.35 -19.18
N ILE A 277 -6.87 -4.42 -18.02
CA ILE A 277 -6.56 -5.41 -17.00
C ILE A 277 -7.52 -6.59 -17.20
N THR A 278 -6.98 -7.80 -17.32
CA THR A 278 -7.74 -9.03 -17.57
C THR A 278 -7.37 -10.12 -16.58
N GLU A 279 -8.29 -11.06 -16.37
CA GLU A 279 -8.02 -12.31 -15.65
C GLU A 279 -6.92 -13.13 -16.34
N SER A 280 -6.18 -13.91 -15.54
CA SER A 280 -5.21 -14.88 -16.03
C SER A 280 -5.17 -16.10 -15.13
N VAL A 281 -5.02 -17.28 -15.74
CA VAL A 281 -4.82 -18.55 -15.02
C VAL A 281 -3.36 -18.73 -14.60
N ARG A 282 -2.44 -18.12 -15.35
CA ARG A 282 -0.99 -18.26 -15.20
C ARG A 282 -0.33 -16.89 -15.06
N PRO A 283 0.62 -16.69 -14.13
CA PRO A 283 1.36 -15.43 -14.07
C PRO A 283 2.25 -15.26 -15.31
N GLU A 284 2.46 -14.01 -15.71
CA GLU A 284 3.49 -13.62 -16.69
C GLU A 284 4.88 -13.99 -16.19
N VAL A 285 5.12 -13.82 -14.90
CA VAL A 285 6.37 -14.13 -14.22
C VAL A 285 6.22 -15.42 -13.42
N LEU A 286 6.91 -16.47 -13.86
CA LEU A 286 6.98 -17.72 -13.11
C LEU A 286 8.25 -17.81 -12.27
N ASP A 287 8.06 -18.10 -10.99
CA ASP A 287 9.12 -18.60 -10.13
C ASP A 287 9.07 -20.12 -10.12
N ILE A 288 9.76 -20.74 -11.08
CA ILE A 288 9.71 -22.20 -11.28
C ILE A 288 10.26 -22.99 -10.09
N SER A 289 11.01 -22.35 -9.20
CA SER A 289 11.58 -22.99 -8.01
C SER A 289 10.75 -22.74 -6.74
N ALA A 290 9.72 -21.89 -6.79
CA ALA A 290 8.83 -21.65 -5.65
C ALA A 290 8.16 -22.93 -5.12
N PRO A 291 7.66 -23.85 -5.98
CA PRO A 291 7.10 -25.12 -5.52
C PRO A 291 8.05 -25.95 -4.66
N GLU A 292 9.27 -26.18 -5.15
CA GLU A 292 10.25 -26.98 -4.42
C GLU A 292 10.71 -26.26 -3.16
N ARG A 293 10.92 -24.93 -3.20
CA ARG A 293 11.29 -24.17 -2.00
C ARG A 293 10.22 -24.22 -0.92
N TRP A 294 8.95 -24.09 -1.27
CA TRP A 294 7.84 -24.23 -0.32
C TRP A 294 7.84 -25.61 0.33
N TYR A 295 7.95 -26.66 -0.48
CA TYR A 295 7.98 -28.04 0.02
C TYR A 295 9.19 -28.33 0.93
N ARG A 296 10.40 -28.00 0.46
CA ARG A 296 11.67 -28.25 1.18
C ARG A 296 11.76 -27.46 2.47
N THR A 297 11.21 -26.24 2.52
CA THR A 297 11.21 -25.44 3.75
C THR A 297 10.57 -26.20 4.91
N ALA A 298 9.40 -26.82 4.71
CA ALA A 298 8.77 -27.62 5.76
C ALA A 298 9.49 -28.96 5.99
N GLN A 299 9.89 -29.65 4.92
CA GLN A 299 10.59 -30.94 5.02
C GLN A 299 11.91 -30.85 5.79
N ASP A 300 12.79 -29.90 5.43
CA ASP A 300 14.13 -29.78 5.99
C ASP A 300 14.10 -29.33 7.46
N ASN A 301 13.08 -28.55 7.83
CA ASN A 301 12.83 -28.11 9.21
C ASN A 301 12.02 -29.13 10.03
N LYS A 302 11.63 -30.28 9.44
CA LYS A 302 10.77 -31.29 10.08
C LYS A 302 9.51 -30.67 10.68
N SER A 303 8.90 -29.78 9.91
CA SER A 303 7.75 -28.98 10.31
C SER A 303 6.69 -29.00 9.20
N TYR A 304 5.66 -28.19 9.34
CA TYR A 304 4.49 -28.24 8.50
C TYR A 304 3.98 -26.84 8.15
N TRP A 305 3.27 -26.76 7.03
CA TRP A 305 2.53 -25.57 6.64
C TRP A 305 1.15 -25.59 7.25
N GLN A 306 0.66 -24.44 7.68
CA GLN A 306 -0.65 -24.27 8.28
C GLN A 306 -1.51 -23.34 7.43
N ALA A 307 -2.79 -23.66 7.31
CA ALA A 307 -3.80 -22.78 6.77
C ALA A 307 -4.95 -22.70 7.78
N ALA A 308 -5.18 -21.50 8.30
CA ALA A 308 -6.26 -21.28 9.26
C ALA A 308 -7.62 -21.48 8.56
N ASP A 309 -7.77 -20.88 7.39
CA ASP A 309 -8.93 -21.04 6.52
C ASP A 309 -8.64 -22.02 5.38
N GLY A 310 -9.68 -22.58 4.79
CA GLY A 310 -9.57 -23.49 3.65
C GLY A 310 -9.27 -22.76 2.33
N PHE A 311 -9.56 -23.42 1.22
CA PHE A 311 -9.45 -22.78 -0.08
C PHE A 311 -10.42 -21.62 -0.23
N HIS A 312 -9.91 -20.49 -0.73
CA HIS A 312 -10.72 -19.51 -1.42
C HIS A 312 -11.11 -20.07 -2.79
N VAL A 313 -12.38 -19.99 -3.17
CA VAL A 313 -12.87 -20.44 -4.48
C VAL A 313 -13.93 -19.47 -5.01
N ASN A 314 -13.72 -18.94 -6.22
CA ASN A 314 -14.69 -18.08 -6.91
C ASN A 314 -15.21 -16.90 -6.06
N GLY A 315 -14.33 -16.23 -5.31
CA GLY A 315 -14.69 -15.07 -4.49
C GLY A 315 -15.16 -15.42 -3.08
N VAL A 316 -15.18 -16.70 -2.69
CA VAL A 316 -15.64 -17.16 -1.37
C VAL A 316 -14.45 -17.70 -0.57
N ASP A 317 -14.16 -17.08 0.56
CA ASP A 317 -13.21 -17.62 1.55
C ASP A 317 -13.82 -18.83 2.28
N ASP A 318 -12.97 -19.79 2.68
CA ASP A 318 -13.41 -21.07 3.24
C ASP A 318 -14.52 -21.74 2.40
N ALA A 319 -14.35 -21.79 1.08
CA ALA A 319 -15.38 -22.24 0.15
C ALA A 319 -15.78 -23.71 0.32
N PHE A 320 -14.89 -24.52 0.92
CA PHE A 320 -15.18 -25.91 1.26
C PHE A 320 -15.67 -26.08 2.70
N HIS A 321 -15.85 -24.98 3.43
CA HIS A 321 -16.42 -24.94 4.77
C HIS A 321 -15.63 -25.79 5.77
N ILE A 322 -14.30 -25.76 5.74
CA ILE A 322 -13.48 -26.52 6.70
C ILE A 322 -13.72 -26.01 8.12
N ARG A 323 -14.07 -24.72 8.31
CA ARG A 323 -14.42 -24.16 9.62
C ARG A 323 -15.70 -24.75 10.22
N SER A 324 -16.50 -25.47 9.43
CA SER A 324 -17.66 -26.22 9.95
C SER A 324 -17.27 -27.51 10.68
N ILE A 325 -16.02 -27.96 10.54
CA ILE A 325 -15.50 -29.13 11.26
C ILE A 325 -15.38 -28.75 12.76
N PRO A 326 -16.05 -29.48 13.67
CA PRO A 326 -15.99 -29.19 15.10
C PRO A 326 -14.55 -29.20 15.64
N SER A 327 -14.23 -28.19 16.46
CA SER A 327 -12.92 -28.04 17.12
C SER A 327 -11.71 -27.97 16.19
N LEU A 328 -11.90 -27.62 14.91
CA LEU A 328 -10.79 -27.45 13.97
C LEU A 328 -9.84 -26.32 14.42
N ALA A 329 -8.57 -26.66 14.60
CA ALA A 329 -7.49 -25.69 14.82
C ALA A 329 -7.00 -25.08 13.49
N GLY A 330 -6.92 -25.90 12.44
CA GLY A 330 -6.55 -25.49 11.09
C GLY A 330 -6.25 -26.69 10.20
N MET A 331 -6.01 -26.42 8.92
CA MET A 331 -5.50 -27.42 7.98
C MET A 331 -3.97 -27.39 7.96
N VAL A 332 -3.37 -28.56 7.81
CA VAL A 332 -1.92 -28.76 7.85
C VAL A 332 -1.45 -29.49 6.61
N TYR A 333 -0.35 -29.04 6.00
CA TYR A 333 0.42 -29.82 5.02
C TYR A 333 1.81 -30.13 5.56
N TRP A 334 2.09 -31.40 5.82
CA TRP A 334 3.34 -31.88 6.42
C TRP A 334 4.10 -32.79 5.44
N PRO A 335 5.16 -32.29 4.80
CA PRO A 335 6.04 -33.09 3.96
C PRO A 335 6.74 -34.23 4.72
N GLY A 336 6.60 -35.47 4.25
CA GLY A 336 7.39 -36.62 4.69
C GLY A 336 7.21 -37.10 6.14
N ASP A 337 6.06 -36.84 6.76
CA ASP A 337 5.78 -37.16 8.17
C ASP A 337 5.44 -38.65 8.42
N GLU A 338 4.51 -39.23 7.65
CA GLU A 338 4.03 -40.61 7.88
C GLU A 338 4.71 -41.61 6.94
N SER A 339 5.72 -42.34 7.42
CA SER A 339 6.39 -43.40 6.63
C SER A 339 6.87 -42.93 5.25
N SER A 340 7.35 -41.67 5.17
CA SER A 340 7.76 -40.99 3.93
C SER A 340 6.63 -40.54 2.98
N ALA A 341 5.37 -40.56 3.42
CA ALA A 341 4.26 -39.88 2.76
C ALA A 341 4.08 -38.46 3.31
N ASP A 342 3.53 -37.57 2.49
CA ASP A 342 3.11 -36.24 2.91
C ASP A 342 1.69 -36.28 3.48
N VAL A 343 1.43 -35.52 4.54
CA VAL A 343 0.13 -35.47 5.21
C VAL A 343 -0.57 -34.16 4.88
N LEU A 344 -1.77 -34.22 4.29
CA LEU A 344 -2.75 -33.13 4.36
C LEU A 344 -3.75 -33.46 5.48
N GLY A 345 -3.52 -32.87 6.64
CA GLY A 345 -4.25 -33.13 7.87
C GLY A 345 -5.22 -32.00 8.24
N PHE A 346 -6.25 -32.35 8.99
CA PHE A 346 -7.17 -31.39 9.61
C PHE A 346 -6.99 -31.50 11.11
N ALA A 347 -6.24 -30.56 11.69
CA ALA A 347 -5.85 -30.63 13.10
C ALA A 347 -7.03 -30.26 14.00
N ILE A 348 -7.37 -31.11 14.96
CA ILE A 348 -8.48 -30.92 15.89
C ILE A 348 -7.94 -30.64 17.28
N THR A 349 -8.46 -29.61 17.94
CA THR A 349 -8.18 -29.34 19.34
C THR A 349 -8.95 -30.33 20.22
N PRO A 350 -8.28 -31.10 21.09
CA PRO A 350 -8.94 -32.05 21.98
C PRO A 350 -9.96 -31.39 22.90
N ALA A 351 -11.07 -32.07 23.19
CA ALA A 351 -12.16 -31.55 24.03
C ALA A 351 -11.74 -31.21 25.46
N GLN A 352 -10.68 -31.84 25.97
CA GLN A 352 -10.14 -31.59 27.32
C GLN A 352 -9.09 -30.46 27.36
N GLY A 353 -8.86 -29.78 26.24
CA GLY A 353 -7.71 -28.90 26.05
C GLY A 353 -6.43 -29.71 25.77
N GLY A 354 -5.50 -29.11 25.03
CA GLY A 354 -4.27 -29.78 24.60
C GLY A 354 -3.73 -29.23 23.29
N GLN A 355 -2.62 -29.81 22.82
CA GLN A 355 -2.10 -29.54 21.48
C GLN A 355 -3.05 -30.14 20.43
N PRO A 356 -3.30 -29.45 19.30
CA PRO A 356 -4.05 -30.02 18.19
C PRO A 356 -3.40 -31.31 17.67
N ASP A 357 -4.24 -32.29 17.29
CA ASP A 357 -3.79 -33.57 16.73
C ASP A 357 -4.44 -33.84 15.37
N ILE A 358 -3.79 -34.63 14.53
CA ILE A 358 -4.24 -34.99 13.17
C ILE A 358 -4.73 -36.44 13.18
N GLU A 359 -6.02 -36.63 13.38
CA GLU A 359 -6.65 -37.96 13.42
C GLU A 359 -7.19 -38.43 12.06
N PHE A 360 -7.38 -37.49 11.12
CA PHE A 360 -7.91 -37.77 9.78
C PHE A 360 -7.34 -36.81 8.72
N GLY A 361 -7.33 -37.27 7.47
CA GLY A 361 -6.81 -36.49 6.37
C GLY A 361 -6.53 -37.32 5.13
N VAL A 362 -5.59 -36.82 4.32
CA VAL A 362 -5.17 -37.44 3.07
C VAL A 362 -3.66 -37.58 3.07
N LEU A 363 -3.18 -38.77 2.74
CA LEU A 363 -1.77 -39.01 2.46
C LEU A 363 -1.50 -38.85 0.97
N TYR A 364 -0.40 -38.18 0.66
CA TYR A 364 0.12 -38.01 -0.69
C TYR A 364 1.51 -38.65 -0.81
N TYR A 365 1.82 -39.15 -1.99
CA TYR A 365 3.22 -39.35 -2.38
C TYR A 365 3.90 -37.99 -2.50
N PRO A 366 5.25 -37.91 -2.35
CA PRO A 366 5.99 -36.70 -2.64
C PRO A 366 5.56 -36.09 -3.98
N PRO A 367 5.29 -34.78 -4.04
CA PRO A 367 4.68 -34.17 -5.20
C PRO A 367 5.66 -34.11 -6.37
N THR A 368 5.12 -33.95 -7.57
CA THR A 368 5.91 -33.69 -8.77
C THR A 368 6.06 -32.19 -8.96
N PHE A 369 7.30 -31.71 -9.06
CA PHE A 369 7.60 -30.34 -9.50
C PHE A 369 7.84 -30.35 -11.01
N THR A 370 7.10 -29.49 -11.71
CA THR A 370 7.09 -29.44 -13.16
C THR A 370 7.96 -28.31 -13.68
N ASP A 371 8.51 -28.45 -14.90
CA ASP A 371 9.37 -27.44 -15.53
C ASP A 371 8.65 -26.10 -15.79
N ASP A 372 7.31 -26.11 -15.81
CA ASP A 372 6.49 -24.90 -15.94
C ASP A 372 6.08 -24.29 -14.59
N GLY A 373 6.71 -24.72 -13.49
CA GLY A 373 6.62 -24.08 -12.18
C GLY A 373 5.39 -24.47 -11.35
N ARG A 374 4.81 -25.65 -11.60
CA ARG A 374 3.69 -26.19 -10.80
C ARG A 374 4.12 -27.31 -9.86
N VAL A 375 3.41 -27.43 -8.76
CA VAL A 375 3.37 -28.63 -7.91
C VAL A 375 2.14 -29.48 -8.27
N VAL A 376 2.32 -30.79 -8.44
CA VAL A 376 1.25 -31.75 -8.68
C VAL A 376 1.25 -32.80 -7.57
N PHE A 377 0.14 -32.90 -6.84
CA PHE A 377 -0.02 -33.86 -5.75
C PHE A 377 -0.57 -35.19 -6.26
N ASN A 378 -0.02 -36.29 -5.77
CA ASN A 378 -0.43 -37.65 -6.12
C ASN A 378 -0.97 -38.33 -4.88
N GLU A 379 -2.30 -38.46 -4.81
CA GLU A 379 -2.97 -39.09 -3.68
C GLU A 379 -2.49 -40.54 -3.48
N TYR A 380 -2.20 -40.88 -2.23
CA TYR A 380 -1.88 -42.23 -1.82
C TYR A 380 -3.09 -42.94 -1.21
N ARG A 381 -3.62 -42.41 -0.09
CA ARG A 381 -4.84 -42.91 0.57
C ARG A 381 -5.44 -41.85 1.50
N VAL A 382 -6.71 -42.03 1.85
CA VAL A 382 -7.33 -41.31 2.98
C VAL A 382 -7.07 -42.09 4.28
N PHE A 383 -7.03 -41.39 5.41
CA PHE A 383 -6.94 -41.99 6.74
C PHE A 383 -7.87 -41.29 7.73
N GLY A 384 -8.21 -41.99 8.81
CA GLY A 384 -9.14 -41.51 9.82
C GLY A 384 -10.59 -41.42 9.33
N THR A 385 -11.48 -40.95 10.19
CA THR A 385 -12.89 -40.66 9.85
C THR A 385 -13.22 -39.23 10.27
N PRO A 386 -13.46 -38.31 9.31
CA PRO A 386 -13.77 -36.93 9.66
C PRO A 386 -15.16 -36.82 10.32
N PRO A 387 -15.35 -35.91 11.29
CA PRO A 387 -16.67 -35.62 11.86
C PRO A 387 -17.67 -35.13 10.81
N VAL A 388 -17.18 -34.39 9.81
CA VAL A 388 -17.95 -33.90 8.66
C VAL A 388 -17.15 -34.18 7.40
N ALA A 389 -17.66 -35.06 6.52
CA ALA A 389 -16.89 -35.57 5.39
C ALA A 389 -16.77 -34.61 4.20
N ALA A 390 -17.79 -33.76 3.95
CA ALA A 390 -17.83 -32.91 2.76
C ALA A 390 -16.64 -31.94 2.65
N PRO A 391 -16.28 -31.16 3.69
CA PRO A 391 -15.13 -30.24 3.61
C PRO A 391 -13.81 -30.93 3.25
N VAL A 392 -13.57 -32.11 3.82
CA VAL A 392 -12.36 -32.91 3.56
C VAL A 392 -12.36 -33.44 2.13
N ASN A 393 -13.50 -33.95 1.66
CA ASN A 393 -13.65 -34.49 0.32
C ASN A 393 -13.49 -33.43 -0.77
N ASP A 394 -14.04 -32.23 -0.58
CA ASP A 394 -13.95 -31.14 -1.55
C ASP A 394 -12.53 -30.57 -1.63
N THR A 395 -11.88 -30.39 -0.47
CA THR A 395 -10.45 -30.03 -0.40
C THR A 395 -9.58 -31.07 -1.11
N ARG A 396 -9.81 -32.36 -0.82
CA ARG A 396 -9.11 -33.47 -1.48
C ARG A 396 -9.35 -33.47 -2.99
N ALA A 397 -10.58 -33.22 -3.43
CA ALA A 397 -10.93 -33.21 -4.85
C ALA A 397 -10.17 -32.13 -5.63
N LEU A 398 -10.00 -30.94 -5.03
CA LEU A 398 -9.19 -29.88 -5.62
C LEU A 398 -7.70 -30.25 -5.62
N MET A 399 -7.16 -30.72 -4.49
CA MET A 399 -5.74 -31.06 -4.32
C MET A 399 -5.25 -32.14 -5.28
N LYS A 400 -6.05 -33.17 -5.56
CA LYS A 400 -5.68 -34.26 -6.49
C LYS A 400 -5.82 -33.90 -7.97
N GLY A 401 -6.22 -32.68 -8.29
CA GLY A 401 -6.39 -32.19 -9.66
C GLY A 401 -5.09 -32.27 -10.47
N LYS A 402 -5.15 -32.86 -11.66
CA LYS A 402 -3.96 -33.10 -12.51
C LYS A 402 -3.33 -31.83 -13.08
N SER A 403 -4.05 -30.72 -13.09
CA SER A 403 -3.49 -29.42 -13.47
C SER A 403 -2.45 -28.91 -12.46
N GLY A 404 -2.49 -29.36 -11.21
CA GLY A 404 -1.58 -28.90 -10.16
C GLY A 404 -1.79 -27.44 -9.77
N PHE A 405 -0.80 -26.88 -9.08
CA PHE A 405 -0.86 -25.54 -8.50
C PHE A 405 0.41 -24.74 -8.79
N TYR A 406 0.25 -23.44 -9.04
CA TYR A 406 1.35 -22.49 -8.95
C TYR A 406 1.57 -22.10 -7.48
N ILE A 407 2.82 -21.90 -7.09
CA ILE A 407 3.18 -21.45 -5.75
C ILE A 407 3.70 -20.00 -5.81
N VAL A 408 3.10 -19.11 -5.04
CA VAL A 408 3.42 -17.68 -4.99
C VAL A 408 3.91 -17.33 -3.59
N ARG A 409 5.18 -16.92 -3.46
CA ARG A 409 5.70 -16.43 -2.17
C ARG A 409 5.12 -15.05 -1.89
N THR A 410 4.36 -14.92 -0.80
CA THR A 410 3.74 -13.65 -0.37
C THR A 410 4.52 -12.95 0.74
N SER A 411 5.27 -13.69 1.56
CA SER A 411 6.21 -13.12 2.53
C SER A 411 7.38 -14.08 2.78
N GLU A 412 8.21 -13.79 3.80
CA GLU A 412 9.25 -14.74 4.19
C GLU A 412 8.69 -16.09 4.66
N LYS A 413 7.50 -16.08 5.29
CA LYS A 413 6.85 -17.23 5.93
C LYS A 413 5.50 -17.61 5.34
N THR A 414 5.06 -16.94 4.28
CA THR A 414 3.74 -17.19 3.68
C THR A 414 3.83 -17.43 2.19
N TYR A 415 3.01 -18.37 1.71
CA TYR A 415 2.89 -18.76 0.31
C TYR A 415 1.44 -18.99 -0.05
N ASP A 416 1.02 -18.52 -1.21
CA ASP A 416 -0.26 -18.88 -1.80
C ASP A 416 -0.07 -20.03 -2.80
N MET A 417 -0.94 -21.03 -2.69
CA MET A 417 -1.01 -22.16 -3.62
C MET A 417 -2.25 -22.01 -4.49
N VAL A 418 -2.04 -21.68 -5.76
CA VAL A 418 -3.08 -21.26 -6.71
C VAL A 418 -3.35 -22.35 -7.74
N SER A 419 -4.59 -22.75 -7.91
CA SER A 419 -4.99 -23.80 -8.86
C SER A 419 -4.63 -23.40 -10.29
N ALA A 420 -3.84 -24.23 -10.97
CA ALA A 420 -3.46 -23.99 -12.36
C ALA A 420 -4.56 -24.40 -13.36
N SER A 421 -5.70 -24.91 -12.89
CA SER A 421 -6.83 -25.27 -13.75
C SER A 421 -7.58 -24.05 -14.28
N ASP A 422 -7.89 -23.09 -13.40
CA ASP A 422 -8.65 -21.88 -13.72
C ASP A 422 -8.13 -20.61 -13.00
N GLY A 423 -7.20 -20.73 -12.06
CA GLY A 423 -6.68 -19.62 -11.27
C GLY A 423 -7.68 -19.03 -10.27
N LYS A 424 -8.86 -19.62 -10.10
CA LYS A 424 -9.96 -19.10 -9.26
C LYS A 424 -10.04 -19.72 -7.88
N SER A 425 -9.17 -20.69 -7.62
CA SER A 425 -9.04 -21.35 -6.33
C SER A 425 -7.64 -21.21 -5.79
N TRP A 426 -7.47 -20.81 -4.54
CA TRP A 426 -6.17 -20.77 -3.88
C TRP A 426 -6.27 -20.94 -2.37
N ILE A 427 -5.15 -21.25 -1.74
CA ILE A 427 -5.03 -21.33 -0.30
C ILE A 427 -3.72 -20.68 0.16
N THR A 428 -3.77 -19.98 1.29
CA THR A 428 -2.60 -19.37 1.91
C THR A 428 -2.03 -20.31 2.97
N TRP A 429 -0.76 -20.66 2.79
CA TRP A 429 0.04 -21.44 3.73
C TRP A 429 0.95 -20.52 4.54
N VAL A 430 0.98 -20.74 5.85
CA VAL A 430 1.83 -20.05 6.82
C VAL A 430 2.78 -21.07 7.46
N PHE A 431 4.06 -20.71 7.57
CA PHE A 431 5.09 -21.53 8.20
C PHE A 431 5.22 -21.23 9.70
#